data_AF-A0A953UGT2-F1
#
_entry.id   AF-A0A953UGT2-F1
#
_cell.length_a   1.000
_cell.length_b   1.000
_cell.length_c   1.000
_cell.angle_alpha   90.00
_cell.angle_beta   90.00
_cell.angle_gamma   90.00
#
_symmetry.space_group_name_H-M   'P 1'
#
loop_
_entity.id
_entity.type
_entity.pdbx_description
1 polymer ?
#
loop_
_entity_poly.entity_id
_entity_poly.type
_entity_poly.pdbx_seq_one_letter_code
_entity_poly.pdbx_strand_id
1 'polypeptide(L)'
;MGFEKHLFISYAHLDNEPLTEQQQGWITRFHASLSTLLSMRMGKKAEIWRDSKLRGNDIFADEIVQQFPKTALLISVLTPRYVESDWCTREVREFIKTAEASGGLVVDNKARVLKVIKSPVDSEARLPPVMKDALGYPFYIFDDEETPLELDPAYGGDLAQKYNLKLAKLAWDVAQLIKKLEASALPPNPEPAAPVTPASPKPVVYLAECSFDRREARDALESDLRMHGYTVLPERPLSDVEAEFVPAVDGLLAQSKLSIHLVGANYGAVPDGPSQKSVTILQNELAIQHARKNGLERVIWLAEGTQSPSSRQQAFIEALLRDAGVQFGADLITGDLEKLRGAVHAVLKKLEKPEPPKVPQPAGSPTTPLVYLICDERDRKATIPLRKFLKAQGAEVKIPLFEGDATEVRQSNQDLLTECHGVLLFYGAGDEAWKRMVESDVRKSRAYRGDRPSPVRYTYLAEPATGEKTELIELEEPNVINGVEGFSEAAIGPFVKALERL
;
A
#
# COMPACT_ATOMS: atom_id res chain seq x y z
N MET A 1 -15.91 -31.31 -9.96
CA MET A 1 -17.25 -31.21 -9.33
C MET A 1 -17.93 -29.91 -9.76
N GLY A 2 -19.04 -29.96 -10.49
CA GLY A 2 -19.80 -28.74 -10.81
C GLY A 2 -20.76 -28.40 -9.66
N PHE A 3 -20.68 -27.17 -9.14
CA PHE A 3 -21.67 -26.67 -8.18
C PHE A 3 -22.95 -26.27 -8.94
N GLU A 4 -24.11 -26.84 -8.59
CA GLU A 4 -25.40 -26.47 -9.20
C GLU A 4 -25.87 -25.09 -8.73
N LYS A 5 -25.50 -24.72 -7.50
CA LYS A 5 -25.80 -23.43 -6.88
C LYS A 5 -24.51 -22.67 -6.61
N HIS A 6 -24.48 -21.41 -7.02
CA HIS A 6 -23.28 -20.60 -6.89
C HIS A 6 -23.16 -20.00 -5.49
N LEU A 7 -24.29 -19.60 -4.88
CA LEU A 7 -24.27 -18.84 -3.65
C LEU A 7 -25.51 -19.08 -2.80
N PHE A 8 -25.33 -19.33 -1.50
CA PHE A 8 -26.39 -19.27 -0.50
C PHE A 8 -26.24 -18.02 0.37
N ILE A 9 -27.34 -17.31 0.64
CA ILE A 9 -27.37 -16.16 1.56
C ILE A 9 -28.10 -16.59 2.85
N SER A 10 -27.35 -16.71 3.94
CA SER A 10 -27.84 -16.92 5.31
C SER A 10 -28.01 -15.58 6.01
N TYR A 11 -29.14 -15.37 6.67
CA TYR A 11 -29.50 -14.12 7.35
C TYR A 11 -30.56 -14.38 8.43
N ALA A 12 -30.73 -13.45 9.39
CA ALA A 12 -31.85 -13.51 10.32
C ALA A 12 -33.10 -12.91 9.66
N HIS A 13 -34.23 -13.64 9.66
CA HIS A 13 -35.44 -13.26 8.91
C HIS A 13 -35.95 -11.84 9.22
N LEU A 14 -35.89 -11.42 10.49
CA LEU A 14 -36.27 -10.07 10.92
C LEU A 14 -35.43 -8.97 10.25
N ASP A 15 -34.20 -9.25 9.80
CA ASP A 15 -33.36 -8.27 9.12
C ASP A 15 -33.81 -7.98 7.68
N ASN A 16 -34.78 -8.75 7.18
CA ASN A 16 -35.45 -8.57 5.90
C ASN A 16 -36.88 -8.00 6.05
N GLU A 17 -37.32 -7.61 7.25
CA GLU A 17 -38.58 -6.88 7.39
C GLU A 17 -38.42 -5.44 6.86
N PRO A 18 -39.32 -4.98 5.98
CA PRO A 18 -39.27 -3.61 5.50
C PRO A 18 -39.79 -2.63 6.57
N LEU A 19 -39.25 -1.41 6.59
CA LEU A 19 -39.73 -0.36 7.50
C LEU A 19 -41.15 0.13 7.17
N THR A 20 -41.56 -0.01 5.91
CA THR A 20 -42.92 0.32 5.44
C THR A 20 -43.43 -0.75 4.48
N GLU A 21 -44.75 -0.95 4.41
CA GLU A 21 -45.37 -1.97 3.54
C GLU A 21 -45.07 -1.77 2.04
N GLN A 22 -44.70 -0.56 1.63
CA GLN A 22 -44.38 -0.23 0.24
C GLN A 22 -42.92 -0.53 -0.13
N GLN A 23 -42.07 -0.85 0.85
CA GLN A 23 -40.66 -1.13 0.63
C GLN A 23 -40.39 -2.64 0.66
N GLN A 24 -39.34 -3.05 -0.06
CA GLN A 24 -38.78 -4.40 0.11
C GLN A 24 -37.90 -4.47 1.37
N GLY A 25 -37.60 -5.67 1.85
CA GLY A 25 -36.58 -5.86 2.89
C GLY A 25 -35.16 -5.66 2.37
N TRP A 26 -34.23 -5.34 3.28
CA TRP A 26 -32.81 -5.12 2.93
C TRP A 26 -32.20 -6.35 2.22
N ILE A 27 -32.44 -7.56 2.76
CA ILE A 27 -31.91 -8.81 2.19
C ILE A 27 -32.50 -9.09 0.81
N THR A 28 -33.76 -8.72 0.59
CA THR A 28 -34.44 -8.87 -0.70
C THR A 28 -33.78 -7.98 -1.76
N ARG A 29 -33.50 -6.71 -1.44
CA ARG A 29 -32.75 -5.80 -2.31
C ARG A 29 -31.32 -6.30 -2.55
N PHE A 30 -30.64 -6.69 -1.48
CA PHE A 30 -29.29 -7.23 -1.52
C PHE A 30 -29.17 -8.43 -2.45
N HIS A 31 -30.06 -9.42 -2.33
CA HIS A 31 -30.10 -10.57 -3.23
C HIS A 31 -30.33 -10.14 -4.68
N ALA A 32 -31.32 -9.27 -4.96
CA ALA A 32 -31.61 -8.84 -6.34
C ALA A 32 -30.41 -8.13 -7.01
N SER A 33 -29.79 -7.19 -6.29
CA SER A 33 -28.64 -6.44 -6.80
C SER A 33 -27.40 -7.33 -6.92
N LEU A 34 -27.13 -8.21 -5.96
CA LEU A 34 -26.00 -9.14 -6.00
C LEU A 34 -26.16 -10.15 -7.15
N SER A 35 -27.35 -10.68 -7.35
CA SER A 35 -27.67 -11.60 -8.46
C SER A 35 -27.39 -10.96 -9.82
N THR A 36 -27.78 -9.69 -9.98
CA THR A 36 -27.53 -8.92 -11.21
C THR A 36 -26.03 -8.71 -11.44
N LEU A 37 -25.33 -8.16 -10.45
CA LEU A 37 -23.89 -7.86 -10.58
C LEU A 37 -23.06 -9.14 -10.75
N LEU A 38 -23.35 -10.18 -9.97
CA LEU A 38 -22.63 -11.45 -10.06
C LEU A 38 -22.85 -12.10 -11.42
N SER A 39 -24.08 -12.10 -11.96
CA SER A 39 -24.36 -12.61 -13.30
C SER A 39 -23.56 -11.86 -14.38
N MET A 40 -23.48 -10.53 -14.28
CA MET A 40 -22.67 -9.71 -15.19
C MET A 40 -21.18 -10.05 -15.10
N ARG A 41 -20.64 -10.28 -13.90
CA ARG A 41 -19.23 -10.64 -13.70
C ARG A 41 -18.91 -12.05 -14.19
N MET A 42 -19.84 -12.98 -14.05
CA MET A 42 -19.66 -14.37 -14.48
C MET A 42 -19.91 -14.58 -15.97
N GLY A 43 -20.57 -13.64 -16.66
CA GLY A 43 -20.98 -13.79 -18.05
C GLY A 43 -22.10 -14.82 -18.27
N LYS A 44 -22.66 -15.38 -17.20
CA LYS A 44 -23.76 -16.34 -17.16
C LYS A 44 -24.66 -16.03 -15.97
N LYS A 45 -25.91 -16.49 -16.01
CA LYS A 45 -26.86 -16.28 -14.90
C LYS A 45 -26.32 -16.92 -13.61
N ALA A 46 -26.20 -16.11 -12.56
CA ALA A 46 -25.83 -16.57 -11.23
C ALA A 46 -27.03 -17.25 -10.57
N GLU A 47 -26.76 -18.39 -9.94
CA GLU A 47 -27.75 -19.19 -9.21
C GLU A 47 -27.56 -18.91 -7.72
N ILE A 48 -28.21 -17.85 -7.25
CA ILE A 48 -28.23 -17.43 -5.85
C ILE A 48 -29.55 -17.88 -5.23
N TRP A 49 -29.46 -18.42 -4.02
CA TRP A 49 -30.65 -18.78 -3.25
C TRP A 49 -30.50 -18.32 -1.80
N ARG A 50 -31.64 -18.20 -1.12
CA ARG A 50 -31.75 -17.78 0.28
C ARG A 50 -32.98 -18.43 0.86
N ASP A 51 -33.02 -18.59 2.18
CA ASP A 51 -34.26 -18.95 2.83
C ASP A 51 -35.27 -17.79 2.69
N SER A 52 -36.52 -18.08 2.36
CA SER A 52 -37.57 -17.06 2.20
C SER A 52 -38.76 -17.26 3.13
N LYS A 53 -38.83 -18.37 3.89
CA LYS A 53 -39.95 -18.69 4.78
C LYS A 53 -39.54 -19.69 5.87
N LEU A 54 -39.49 -19.23 7.12
CA LEU A 54 -39.70 -20.10 8.28
C LEU A 54 -40.92 -19.60 9.05
N ARG A 55 -41.98 -20.40 9.07
CA ARG A 55 -43.00 -20.31 10.12
C ARG A 55 -42.58 -21.28 11.24
N GLY A 56 -42.88 -20.93 12.48
CA GLY A 56 -42.27 -21.47 13.70
C GLY A 56 -42.49 -22.96 14.04
N ASN A 57 -42.64 -23.85 13.06
CA ASN A 57 -42.68 -25.30 13.28
C ASN A 57 -42.19 -26.15 12.08
N ASP A 58 -41.46 -25.58 11.11
CA ASP A 58 -41.10 -26.30 9.89
C ASP A 58 -39.74 -27.03 9.98
N ILE A 59 -39.69 -28.27 9.47
CA ILE A 59 -38.48 -29.11 9.31
C ILE A 59 -37.72 -28.70 8.02
N PHE A 60 -37.45 -27.41 7.82
CA PHE A 60 -36.74 -26.91 6.62
C PHE A 60 -35.22 -26.95 6.73
N ALA A 61 -34.69 -27.11 7.95
CA ALA A 61 -33.25 -27.06 8.17
C ALA A 61 -32.50 -28.22 7.49
N ASP A 62 -33.15 -29.37 7.28
CA ASP A 62 -32.55 -30.50 6.58
C ASP A 62 -32.53 -30.28 5.06
N GLU A 63 -33.52 -29.58 4.49
CA GLU A 63 -33.54 -29.26 3.05
C GLU A 63 -32.43 -28.28 2.66
N ILE A 64 -32.17 -27.27 3.49
CA ILE A 64 -31.07 -26.31 3.28
C ILE A 64 -29.72 -27.05 3.33
N VAL A 65 -29.52 -27.90 4.33
CA VAL A 65 -28.29 -28.70 4.48
C VAL A 65 -28.10 -29.65 3.30
N GLN A 66 -29.18 -30.24 2.76
CA GLN A 66 -29.11 -31.09 1.56
C GLN A 66 -28.64 -30.34 0.31
N GLN A 67 -28.77 -29.01 0.24
CA GLN A 67 -28.29 -28.20 -0.89
C GLN A 67 -26.82 -27.78 -0.75
N PHE A 68 -26.23 -27.86 0.45
CA PHE A 68 -24.84 -27.44 0.69
C PHE A 68 -23.79 -28.20 -0.14
N PRO A 69 -23.89 -29.53 -0.35
CA PRO A 69 -22.93 -30.25 -1.20
C PRO A 69 -22.89 -29.73 -2.64
N LYS A 70 -23.98 -29.09 -3.09
CA LYS A 70 -24.15 -28.53 -4.43
C LYS A 70 -23.94 -27.02 -4.48
N THR A 71 -23.61 -26.39 -3.36
CA THR A 71 -23.46 -24.94 -3.23
C THR A 71 -21.97 -24.55 -3.15
N ALA A 72 -21.54 -23.65 -4.04
CA ALA A 72 -20.14 -23.23 -4.08
C ALA A 72 -19.75 -22.40 -2.84
N LEU A 73 -20.54 -21.37 -2.52
CA LEU A 73 -20.22 -20.37 -1.50
C LEU A 73 -21.41 -20.06 -0.59
N LEU A 74 -21.10 -19.61 0.64
CA LEU A 74 -22.07 -19.10 1.61
C LEU A 74 -21.75 -17.64 1.96
N ILE A 75 -22.75 -16.77 1.94
CA ILE A 75 -22.70 -15.43 2.53
C ILE A 75 -23.55 -15.42 3.80
N SER A 76 -22.95 -15.05 4.92
CA SER A 76 -23.64 -14.75 6.17
C SER A 76 -23.83 -13.25 6.31
N VAL A 77 -25.07 -12.78 6.32
CA VAL A 77 -25.39 -11.37 6.62
C VAL A 77 -25.46 -11.20 8.13
N LEU A 78 -24.41 -10.61 8.71
CA LEU A 78 -24.26 -10.42 10.14
C LEU A 78 -24.97 -9.16 10.62
N THR A 79 -25.71 -9.34 11.70
CA THR A 79 -26.33 -8.35 12.58
C THR A 79 -26.23 -8.88 14.02
N PRO A 80 -26.49 -8.07 15.06
CA PRO A 80 -26.56 -8.58 16.42
C PRO A 80 -27.48 -9.80 16.56
N ARG A 81 -28.63 -9.78 15.88
CA ARG A 81 -29.61 -10.89 15.87
C ARG A 81 -29.05 -12.14 15.19
N TYR A 82 -28.29 -12.00 14.10
CA TYR A 82 -27.71 -13.13 13.40
C TYR A 82 -26.76 -13.92 14.31
N VAL A 83 -25.90 -13.22 15.06
CA VAL A 83 -24.90 -13.86 15.93
C VAL A 83 -25.55 -14.55 17.12
N GLU A 84 -26.66 -14.00 17.61
CA GLU A 84 -27.45 -14.61 18.70
C GLU A 84 -28.31 -15.79 18.25
N SER A 85 -28.61 -15.91 16.95
CA SER A 85 -29.45 -16.97 16.39
C SER A 85 -28.74 -18.33 16.34
N ASP A 86 -29.20 -19.27 17.15
CA ASP A 86 -28.72 -20.66 17.14
C ASP A 86 -28.90 -21.32 15.76
N TRP A 87 -29.99 -20.97 15.07
CA TRP A 87 -30.28 -21.50 13.75
C TRP A 87 -29.28 -21.02 12.69
N CYS A 88 -29.02 -19.71 12.63
CA CYS A 88 -28.05 -19.14 11.68
C CYS A 88 -26.64 -19.70 11.92
N THR A 89 -26.22 -19.83 13.18
CA THR A 89 -24.90 -20.41 13.49
C THR A 89 -24.82 -21.91 13.19
N ARG A 90 -25.94 -22.65 13.24
CA ARG A 90 -26.01 -24.05 12.83
C ARG A 90 -25.83 -24.23 11.32
N GLU A 91 -26.50 -23.42 10.51
CA GLU A 91 -26.37 -23.47 9.04
C GLU A 91 -24.93 -23.30 8.59
N VAL A 92 -24.23 -22.31 9.15
CA VAL A 92 -22.83 -22.05 8.82
C VAL A 92 -21.94 -23.24 9.20
N ARG A 93 -22.15 -23.84 10.38
CA ARG A 93 -21.36 -25.01 10.82
C ARG A 93 -21.54 -26.21 9.89
N GLU A 94 -22.78 -26.47 9.45
CA GLU A 94 -23.06 -27.56 8.52
C GLU A 94 -22.49 -27.28 7.11
N PHE A 95 -22.57 -26.03 6.64
CA PHE A 95 -21.91 -25.64 5.39
C PHE A 95 -20.39 -25.82 5.48
N ILE A 96 -19.76 -25.40 6.57
CA ILE A 96 -18.31 -25.57 6.79
C ILE A 96 -17.91 -27.04 6.68
N LYS A 97 -18.60 -27.91 7.43
CA LYS A 97 -18.38 -29.36 7.42
C LYS A 97 -18.53 -29.95 6.02
N THR A 98 -19.52 -29.48 5.26
CA THR A 98 -19.76 -29.94 3.89
C THR A 98 -18.69 -29.41 2.92
N ALA A 99 -18.27 -28.15 3.07
CA ALA A 99 -17.26 -27.52 2.23
C ALA A 99 -15.89 -28.18 2.39
N GLU A 100 -15.51 -28.56 3.62
CA GLU A 100 -14.32 -29.35 3.90
C GLU A 100 -14.32 -30.68 3.13
N ALA A 101 -15.47 -31.34 3.01
CA ALA A 101 -15.61 -32.60 2.28
C ALA A 101 -15.74 -32.47 0.75
N SER A 102 -16.04 -31.27 0.22
CA SER A 102 -16.48 -31.06 -1.18
C SER A 102 -15.64 -30.03 -1.96
N GLY A 103 -14.34 -29.94 -1.66
CA GLY A 103 -13.41 -29.04 -2.36
C GLY A 103 -12.60 -28.11 -1.44
N GLY A 104 -12.64 -28.35 -0.13
CA GLY A 104 -11.94 -27.56 0.87
C GLY A 104 -12.71 -26.31 1.27
N LEU A 105 -12.61 -25.91 2.55
CA LEU A 105 -13.24 -24.71 3.09
C LEU A 105 -12.53 -23.42 2.66
N VAL A 106 -11.21 -23.52 2.43
CA VAL A 106 -10.32 -22.40 2.09
C VAL A 106 -9.63 -22.73 0.78
N VAL A 107 -9.71 -21.81 -0.19
CA VAL A 107 -9.06 -21.92 -1.51
C VAL A 107 -8.20 -20.68 -1.71
N ASP A 108 -6.89 -20.86 -1.94
CA ASP A 108 -5.91 -19.76 -2.01
C ASP A 108 -6.07 -18.74 -0.88
N ASN A 109 -6.21 -19.24 0.35
CA ASN A 109 -6.43 -18.43 1.56
C ASN A 109 -7.70 -17.56 1.55
N LYS A 110 -8.70 -17.88 0.73
CA LYS A 110 -10.04 -17.30 0.76
C LYS A 110 -11.05 -18.36 1.24
N ALA A 111 -11.79 -18.02 2.29
CA ALA A 111 -12.85 -18.89 2.81
C ALA A 111 -14.04 -18.94 1.84
N ARG A 112 -14.67 -20.12 1.72
CA ARG A 112 -15.95 -20.29 1.02
C ARG A 112 -17.15 -19.74 1.79
N VAL A 113 -16.90 -19.20 2.99
CA VAL A 113 -17.86 -18.50 3.85
C VAL A 113 -17.45 -17.03 3.91
N LEU A 114 -18.32 -16.15 3.42
CA LEU A 114 -18.10 -14.71 3.38
C LEU A 114 -19.01 -14.02 4.40
N LYS A 115 -18.46 -13.06 5.17
CA LYS A 115 -19.22 -12.24 6.12
C LYS A 115 -19.66 -10.93 5.47
N VAL A 116 -20.95 -10.64 5.44
CA VAL A 116 -21.49 -9.32 5.08
C VAL A 116 -22.02 -8.69 6.36
N ILE A 117 -21.36 -7.68 6.90
CA ILE A 117 -21.69 -7.10 8.20
C ILE A 117 -22.66 -5.94 7.97
N LYS A 118 -23.97 -6.17 8.13
CA LYS A 118 -25.01 -5.17 7.88
C LYS A 118 -25.01 -4.08 8.97
N SER A 119 -24.84 -4.48 10.23
CA SER A 119 -24.63 -3.59 11.37
C SER A 119 -23.51 -4.15 12.27
N PRO A 120 -22.78 -3.28 13.00
CA PRO A 120 -21.75 -3.73 13.93
C PRO A 120 -22.31 -4.75 14.94
N VAL A 121 -21.47 -5.71 15.33
CA VAL A 121 -21.80 -6.72 16.33
C VAL A 121 -20.84 -6.60 17.50
N ASP A 122 -21.36 -6.67 18.72
CA ASP A 122 -20.56 -6.49 19.94
C ASP A 122 -19.62 -7.67 20.21
N SER A 123 -19.97 -8.85 19.72
CA SER A 123 -19.16 -10.06 19.89
C SER A 123 -19.34 -11.02 18.73
N GLU A 124 -18.22 -11.53 18.21
CA GLU A 124 -18.21 -12.63 17.23
C GLU A 124 -18.02 -14.01 17.89
N ALA A 125 -18.06 -14.11 19.23
CA ALA A 125 -17.66 -15.32 19.96
C ALA A 125 -18.40 -16.60 19.53
N ARG A 126 -19.66 -16.49 19.10
CA ARG A 126 -20.50 -17.61 18.65
C ARG A 126 -20.23 -18.06 17.21
N LEU A 127 -19.53 -17.26 16.42
CA LEU A 127 -19.20 -17.59 15.04
C LEU A 127 -18.16 -18.73 14.97
N PRO A 128 -18.14 -19.53 13.90
CA PRO A 128 -17.07 -20.51 13.69
C PRO A 128 -15.69 -19.83 13.50
N PRO A 129 -14.57 -20.50 13.84
CA PRO A 129 -13.22 -19.92 13.75
C PRO A 129 -12.88 -19.30 12.39
N VAL A 130 -13.22 -19.98 11.28
CA VAL A 130 -12.99 -19.48 9.92
C VAL A 130 -13.64 -18.13 9.64
N MET A 131 -14.77 -17.85 10.30
CA MET A 131 -15.48 -16.57 10.16
C MET A 131 -14.85 -15.50 11.04
N LYS A 132 -14.40 -15.83 12.26
CA LYS A 132 -13.68 -14.89 13.13
C LYS A 132 -12.40 -14.38 12.48
N ASP A 133 -11.69 -15.27 11.80
CA ASP A 133 -10.44 -14.96 11.10
C ASP A 133 -10.64 -14.12 9.82
N ALA A 134 -11.87 -14.05 9.29
CA ALA A 134 -12.18 -13.31 8.07
C ALA A 134 -12.52 -11.84 8.40
N LEU A 135 -12.06 -10.88 7.59
CA LEU A 135 -12.39 -9.45 7.77
C LEU A 135 -13.86 -9.13 7.50
N GLY A 136 -14.47 -9.82 6.53
CA GLY A 136 -15.84 -9.53 6.08
C GLY A 136 -15.98 -8.24 5.27
N TYR A 137 -17.21 -7.93 4.90
CA TYR A 137 -17.59 -6.79 4.08
C TYR A 137 -18.54 -5.92 4.92
N PRO A 138 -18.08 -4.79 5.49
CA PRO A 138 -18.93 -3.93 6.31
C PRO A 138 -19.86 -3.12 5.43
N PHE A 139 -21.17 -3.34 5.56
CA PHE A 139 -22.26 -2.60 4.91
C PHE A 139 -22.85 -1.54 5.85
N TYR A 140 -21.99 -0.87 6.60
CA TYR A 140 -22.32 0.29 7.42
C TYR A 140 -21.15 1.29 7.38
N ILE A 141 -21.43 2.52 7.81
CA ILE A 141 -20.44 3.54 8.11
C ILE A 141 -20.72 4.10 9.51
N PHE A 142 -19.78 4.82 10.09
CA PHE A 142 -20.05 5.65 11.26
C PHE A 142 -20.23 7.09 10.80
N ASP A 143 -21.20 7.80 11.39
CA ASP A 143 -21.30 9.25 11.24
C ASP A 143 -20.30 9.98 12.16
N ASP A 144 -20.36 11.31 12.17
CA ASP A 144 -19.46 12.17 12.95
C ASP A 144 -19.63 11.97 14.48
N GLU A 145 -20.73 11.37 14.92
CA GLU A 145 -21.04 11.07 16.33
C GLU A 145 -20.76 9.60 16.70
N GLU A 146 -20.03 8.87 15.86
CA GLU A 146 -19.75 7.43 16.00
C GLU A 146 -21.02 6.54 16.03
N THR A 147 -22.12 7.02 15.45
CA THR A 147 -23.35 6.23 15.31
C THR A 147 -23.26 5.37 14.05
N PRO A 148 -23.47 4.04 14.14
CA PRO A 148 -23.43 3.18 12.97
C PRO A 148 -24.66 3.39 12.08
N LEU A 149 -24.42 3.78 10.84
CA LEU A 149 -25.43 3.94 9.79
C LEU A 149 -25.33 2.77 8.80
N GLU A 150 -26.41 1.99 8.70
CA GLU A 150 -26.51 0.91 7.72
C GLU A 150 -26.55 1.47 6.29
N LEU A 151 -25.77 0.87 5.39
CA LEU A 151 -25.81 1.19 3.98
C LEU A 151 -27.04 0.52 3.36
N ASP A 152 -27.98 1.33 2.91
CA ASP A 152 -29.18 0.87 2.21
C ASP A 152 -29.32 1.64 0.88
N PRO A 153 -29.49 0.94 -0.26
CA PRO A 153 -29.76 1.60 -1.53
C PRO A 153 -31.06 2.41 -1.53
N ALA A 154 -31.99 2.14 -0.59
CA ALA A 154 -33.24 2.88 -0.46
C ALA A 154 -33.08 4.27 0.18
N TYR A 155 -31.96 4.56 0.87
CA TYR A 155 -31.75 5.85 1.53
C TYR A 155 -31.29 6.97 0.57
N GLY A 156 -30.95 6.64 -0.68
CA GLY A 156 -30.55 7.60 -1.70
C GLY A 156 -29.20 8.28 -1.42
N GLY A 157 -28.77 9.15 -2.33
CA GLY A 157 -27.55 9.96 -2.16
C GLY A 157 -26.26 9.14 -1.96
N ASP A 158 -25.38 9.63 -1.08
CA ASP A 158 -24.05 9.07 -0.79
C ASP A 158 -24.12 7.64 -0.22
N LEU A 159 -25.11 7.33 0.63
CA LEU A 159 -25.28 6.00 1.21
C LEU A 159 -25.58 4.94 0.15
N ALA A 160 -26.43 5.26 -0.83
CA ALA A 160 -26.73 4.37 -1.95
C ALA A 160 -25.50 4.15 -2.84
N GLN A 161 -24.70 5.19 -3.08
CA GLN A 161 -23.45 5.06 -3.84
C GLN A 161 -22.44 4.16 -3.12
N LYS A 162 -22.21 4.38 -1.82
CA LYS A 162 -21.33 3.55 -0.99
C LYS A 162 -21.80 2.09 -0.94
N TYR A 163 -23.10 1.87 -0.80
CA TYR A 163 -23.70 0.53 -0.89
C TYR A 163 -23.36 -0.15 -2.23
N ASN A 164 -23.59 0.53 -3.35
CA ASN A 164 -23.36 -0.01 -4.68
C ASN A 164 -21.88 -0.35 -4.94
N LEU A 165 -20.95 0.49 -4.48
CA LEU A 165 -19.50 0.24 -4.59
C LEU A 165 -19.09 -1.01 -3.79
N LYS A 166 -19.57 -1.14 -2.55
CA LYS A 166 -19.28 -2.32 -1.72
C LYS A 166 -19.90 -3.59 -2.31
N LEU A 167 -21.11 -3.49 -2.84
CA LEU A 167 -21.76 -4.63 -3.49
C LEU A 167 -21.04 -5.05 -4.77
N ALA A 168 -20.54 -4.09 -5.56
CA ALA A 168 -19.73 -4.38 -6.75
C ALA A 168 -18.42 -5.09 -6.40
N LYS A 169 -17.75 -4.68 -5.31
CA LYS A 169 -16.55 -5.37 -4.78
C LYS A 169 -16.89 -6.79 -4.33
N LEU A 170 -17.94 -6.97 -3.53
CA LEU A 170 -18.38 -8.29 -3.08
C LEU A 170 -18.70 -9.21 -4.27
N ALA A 171 -19.44 -8.73 -5.26
CA ALA A 171 -19.78 -9.50 -6.45
C ALA A 171 -18.53 -9.91 -7.26
N TRP A 172 -17.53 -9.03 -7.34
CA TRP A 172 -16.24 -9.35 -7.98
C TRP A 172 -15.51 -10.48 -7.25
N ASP A 173 -15.35 -10.37 -5.93
CA ASP A 173 -14.64 -11.36 -5.13
C ASP A 173 -15.33 -12.73 -5.16
N VAL A 174 -16.67 -12.74 -5.06
CA VAL A 174 -17.49 -13.96 -5.20
C VAL A 174 -17.30 -14.60 -6.57
N ALA A 175 -17.30 -13.80 -7.65
CA ALA A 175 -17.09 -14.32 -9.01
C ALA A 175 -15.69 -14.95 -9.19
N GLN A 176 -14.64 -14.30 -8.66
CA GLN A 176 -13.28 -14.85 -8.74
C GLN A 176 -13.16 -16.17 -7.97
N LEU A 177 -13.77 -16.26 -6.79
CA LEU A 177 -13.73 -17.48 -5.99
C LEU A 177 -14.50 -18.63 -6.64
N ILE A 178 -15.69 -18.36 -7.21
CA ILE A 178 -16.44 -19.35 -7.99
C ILE A 178 -15.60 -19.83 -9.18
N LYS A 179 -14.97 -18.92 -9.94
CA LYS A 179 -14.14 -19.27 -11.09
C LYS A 179 -12.98 -20.20 -10.71
N LYS A 180 -12.34 -19.96 -9.56
CA LYS A 180 -11.28 -20.82 -9.04
C LYS A 180 -11.78 -22.21 -8.65
N LEU A 181 -12.94 -22.27 -7.99
CA LEU A 181 -13.60 -23.52 -7.63
C LEU A 181 -13.98 -24.33 -8.87
N GLU A 182 -14.51 -23.68 -9.91
CA GLU A 182 -14.86 -24.32 -11.19
C GLU A 182 -13.60 -24.81 -11.94
N ALA A 183 -12.52 -24.03 -11.95
CA ALA A 183 -11.26 -24.42 -12.58
C ALA A 183 -10.61 -25.64 -11.91
N SER A 184 -10.70 -25.74 -10.58
CA SER A 184 -10.18 -26.88 -9.81
C SER A 184 -11.04 -28.14 -9.97
N ALA A 185 -12.25 -28.00 -10.52
CA ALA A 185 -13.25 -29.05 -10.65
C ALA A 185 -13.26 -29.77 -12.01
N LEU A 186 -12.55 -29.24 -13.01
CA LEU A 186 -12.38 -29.86 -14.33
C LEU A 186 -11.23 -30.89 -14.27
N PRO A 187 -11.40 -32.11 -14.82
CA PRO A 187 -10.27 -33.00 -15.03
C PRO A 187 -9.28 -32.32 -16.00
N PRO A 188 -7.96 -32.53 -15.84
CA PRO A 188 -6.99 -31.96 -16.76
C PRO A 188 -7.28 -32.47 -18.17
N ASN A 189 -7.70 -31.57 -19.06
CA ASN A 189 -7.84 -31.88 -20.47
C ASN A 189 -6.41 -32.01 -21.03
N PRO A 190 -6.02 -33.12 -21.68
CA PRO A 190 -4.71 -33.28 -22.27
C PRO A 190 -4.66 -32.53 -23.62
N GLU A 191 -4.83 -31.22 -23.59
CA GLU A 191 -4.29 -30.37 -24.65
C GLU A 191 -2.86 -30.02 -24.26
N PRO A 192 -1.89 -30.09 -25.20
CA PRO A 192 -0.53 -29.69 -24.90
C PRO A 192 -0.55 -28.20 -24.55
N ALA A 193 -0.53 -27.91 -23.25
CA ALA A 193 -0.15 -26.60 -22.75
C ALA A 193 1.19 -26.28 -23.41
N ALA A 194 1.19 -25.27 -24.28
CA ALA A 194 2.42 -24.61 -24.66
C ALA A 194 3.22 -24.40 -23.37
N PRO A 195 4.53 -24.71 -23.33
CA PRO A 195 5.30 -24.72 -22.11
C PRO A 195 5.18 -23.35 -21.45
N VAL A 196 4.31 -23.25 -20.45
CA VAL A 196 4.30 -22.15 -19.51
C VAL A 196 5.53 -22.42 -18.67
N THR A 197 6.63 -21.81 -19.09
CA THR A 197 7.79 -21.62 -18.24
C THR A 197 7.28 -21.22 -16.86
N PRO A 198 7.67 -21.90 -15.77
CA PRO A 198 7.24 -21.52 -14.44
C PRO A 198 7.63 -20.05 -14.25
N ALA A 199 6.64 -19.17 -14.22
CA ALA A 199 6.87 -17.77 -13.92
C ALA A 199 7.54 -17.73 -12.54
N SER A 200 8.63 -16.97 -12.44
CA SER A 200 9.27 -16.72 -11.16
C SER A 200 8.20 -16.22 -10.17
N PRO A 201 8.19 -16.71 -8.92
CA PRO A 201 7.19 -16.31 -7.95
C PRO A 201 7.21 -14.79 -7.79
N LYS A 202 6.04 -14.16 -7.92
CA LYS A 202 5.88 -12.71 -7.77
C LYS A 202 6.28 -12.27 -6.35
N PRO A 203 6.83 -11.06 -6.18
CA PRO A 203 7.19 -10.53 -4.87
C PRO A 203 5.96 -10.45 -3.95
N VAL A 204 6.14 -10.83 -2.69
CA VAL A 204 5.12 -10.68 -1.63
C VAL A 204 5.11 -9.23 -1.15
N VAL A 205 3.92 -8.66 -0.98
CA VAL A 205 3.70 -7.27 -0.58
C VAL A 205 3.07 -7.21 0.80
N TYR A 206 3.67 -6.43 1.70
CA TYR A 206 3.05 -6.02 2.95
C TYR A 206 2.28 -4.72 2.72
N LEU A 207 0.97 -4.73 2.97
CA LEU A 207 0.10 -3.57 2.90
C LEU A 207 -0.39 -3.24 4.30
N ALA A 208 0.24 -2.22 4.91
CA ALA A 208 0.03 -1.84 6.29
C ALA A 208 -1.43 -1.50 6.61
N GLU A 209 -1.85 -1.74 7.84
CA GLU A 209 -3.10 -1.21 8.37
C GLU A 209 -3.04 0.32 8.42
N CYS A 210 -4.18 0.97 8.16
CA CYS A 210 -4.29 2.42 8.07
C CYS A 210 -5.47 2.96 8.89
N SER A 211 -5.50 4.28 9.09
CA SER A 211 -6.63 4.96 9.70
C SER A 211 -7.90 4.87 8.83
N PHE A 212 -9.06 5.09 9.42
CA PHE A 212 -10.35 4.91 8.74
C PHE A 212 -10.47 5.73 7.45
N ASP A 213 -9.92 6.94 7.43
CA ASP A 213 -9.94 7.86 6.30
C ASP A 213 -9.10 7.39 5.09
N ARG A 214 -8.25 6.36 5.27
CA ARG A 214 -7.46 5.75 4.19
C ARG A 214 -7.92 4.34 3.82
N ARG A 215 -8.96 3.79 4.47
CA ARG A 215 -9.40 2.40 4.24
C ARG A 215 -9.85 2.15 2.80
N GLU A 216 -10.59 3.07 2.20
CA GLU A 216 -11.07 2.92 0.82
C GLU A 216 -9.89 2.88 -0.17
N ALA A 217 -8.92 3.78 -0.02
CA ALA A 217 -7.71 3.80 -0.83
C ALA A 217 -6.87 2.52 -0.64
N ARG A 218 -6.75 2.03 0.60
CA ARG A 218 -6.06 0.77 0.93
C ARG A 218 -6.75 -0.42 0.25
N ASP A 219 -8.06 -0.52 0.38
CA ASP A 219 -8.88 -1.58 -0.22
C ASP A 219 -8.78 -1.59 -1.75
N ALA A 220 -8.78 -0.40 -2.35
CA ALA A 220 -8.64 -0.22 -3.79
C ALA A 220 -7.24 -0.60 -4.29
N LEU A 221 -6.19 -0.37 -3.51
CA LEU A 221 -4.83 -0.81 -3.80
C LEU A 221 -4.66 -2.32 -3.58
N GLU A 222 -5.22 -2.87 -2.50
CA GLU A 222 -5.19 -4.31 -2.25
C GLU A 222 -5.83 -5.10 -3.40
N SER A 223 -7.00 -4.64 -3.86
CA SER A 223 -7.73 -5.26 -4.96
C SER A 223 -6.93 -5.23 -6.26
N ASP A 224 -6.29 -4.09 -6.53
CA ASP A 224 -5.42 -3.91 -7.70
C ASP A 224 -4.20 -4.85 -7.66
N LEU A 225 -3.50 -4.91 -6.53
CA LEU A 225 -2.34 -5.80 -6.35
C LEU A 225 -2.71 -7.28 -6.49
N ARG A 226 -3.83 -7.71 -5.87
CA ARG A 226 -4.31 -9.09 -5.98
C ARG A 226 -4.75 -9.42 -7.40
N MET A 227 -5.38 -8.47 -8.12
CA MET A 227 -5.75 -8.65 -9.52
C MET A 227 -4.53 -8.89 -10.42
N HIS A 228 -3.40 -8.27 -10.10
CA HIS A 228 -2.12 -8.45 -10.80
C HIS A 228 -1.30 -9.67 -10.30
N GLY A 229 -1.89 -10.50 -9.44
CA GLY A 229 -1.32 -11.77 -8.99
C GLY A 229 -0.30 -11.66 -7.87
N TYR A 230 -0.19 -10.51 -7.18
CA TYR A 230 0.67 -10.37 -6.01
C TYR A 230 0.01 -10.93 -4.75
N THR A 231 0.80 -11.60 -3.91
CA THR A 231 0.37 -11.96 -2.55
C THR A 231 0.44 -10.72 -1.66
N VAL A 232 -0.68 -10.34 -1.04
CA VAL A 232 -0.78 -9.17 -0.16
C VAL A 232 -1.03 -9.61 1.28
N LEU A 233 -0.12 -9.23 2.17
CA LEU A 233 -0.16 -9.44 3.63
C LEU A 233 -0.53 -8.12 4.35
N PRO A 234 -1.09 -8.15 5.57
CA PRO A 234 -1.62 -9.33 6.25
C PRO A 234 -2.88 -9.85 5.56
N GLU A 235 -3.13 -11.17 5.65
CA GLU A 235 -4.33 -11.80 5.09
C GLU A 235 -5.45 -11.98 6.12
N ARG A 236 -5.14 -11.71 7.39
CA ARG A 236 -6.03 -11.78 8.54
C ARG A 236 -5.88 -10.49 9.36
N PRO A 237 -6.90 -10.06 10.12
CA PRO A 237 -6.75 -8.95 11.04
C PRO A 237 -5.60 -9.21 12.03
N LEU A 238 -4.85 -8.16 12.36
CA LEU A 238 -3.81 -8.23 13.39
C LEU A 238 -4.43 -8.06 14.78
N SER A 239 -3.74 -8.58 15.80
CA SER A 239 -4.18 -8.49 17.20
C SER A 239 -4.25 -7.02 17.66
N ASP A 240 -5.24 -6.71 18.49
CA ASP A 240 -5.35 -5.42 19.17
C ASP A 240 -4.47 -5.33 20.42
N VAL A 241 -3.65 -6.34 20.72
CA VAL A 241 -2.66 -6.36 21.80
C VAL A 241 -1.26 -6.14 21.24
N GLU A 242 -0.54 -5.11 21.72
CA GLU A 242 0.76 -4.69 21.16
C GLU A 242 1.81 -5.81 21.20
N ALA A 243 1.83 -6.58 22.29
CA ALA A 243 2.76 -7.69 22.49
C ALA A 243 2.60 -8.83 21.47
N GLU A 244 1.43 -8.96 20.85
CA GLU A 244 1.14 -9.92 19.78
C GLU A 244 1.23 -9.28 18.40
N PHE A 245 0.79 -8.02 18.29
CA PHE A 245 0.82 -7.22 17.07
C PHE A 245 2.25 -7.07 16.53
N VAL A 246 3.19 -6.65 17.38
CA VAL A 246 4.57 -6.35 16.95
C VAL A 246 5.29 -7.57 16.37
N PRO A 247 5.31 -8.75 17.04
CA PRO A 247 5.90 -9.96 16.45
C PRO A 247 5.18 -10.44 15.18
N ALA A 248 3.85 -10.31 15.12
CA ALA A 248 3.09 -10.69 13.93
C ALA A 248 3.49 -9.83 12.72
N VAL A 249 3.55 -8.50 12.88
CA VAL A 249 3.99 -7.58 11.82
C VAL A 249 5.44 -7.86 11.42
N ASP A 250 6.34 -8.10 12.37
CA ASP A 250 7.74 -8.44 12.09
C ASP A 250 7.86 -9.68 11.19
N GLY A 251 7.11 -10.73 11.51
CA GLY A 251 7.07 -11.97 10.71
C GLY A 251 6.48 -11.79 9.31
N LEU A 252 5.50 -10.89 9.14
CA LEU A 252 4.93 -10.58 7.83
C LEU A 252 5.88 -9.73 6.98
N LEU A 253 6.56 -8.75 7.60
CA LEU A 253 7.57 -7.94 6.92
C LEU A 253 8.76 -8.79 6.47
N ALA A 254 9.18 -9.78 7.27
CA ALA A 254 10.27 -10.71 6.93
C ALA A 254 10.00 -11.52 5.64
N GLN A 255 8.74 -11.80 5.34
CA GLN A 255 8.31 -12.54 4.14
C GLN A 255 8.12 -11.64 2.92
N SER A 256 8.11 -10.32 3.11
CA SER A 256 7.73 -9.35 2.10
C SER A 256 8.96 -8.77 1.38
N LYS A 257 8.78 -8.37 0.12
CA LYS A 257 9.80 -7.63 -0.64
C LYS A 257 9.48 -6.14 -0.77
N LEU A 258 8.23 -5.76 -0.55
CA LEU A 258 7.76 -4.38 -0.57
C LEU A 258 6.82 -4.16 0.63
N SER A 259 7.00 -3.05 1.35
CA SER A 259 6.07 -2.58 2.38
C SER A 259 5.40 -1.27 1.97
N ILE A 260 4.07 -1.21 2.02
CA ILE A 260 3.28 -0.06 1.59
C ILE A 260 2.50 0.48 2.78
N HIS A 261 2.63 1.78 3.05
CA HIS A 261 1.96 2.46 4.16
C HIS A 261 1.12 3.62 3.64
N LEU A 262 -0.19 3.61 3.93
CA LEU A 262 -1.09 4.71 3.58
C LEU A 262 -1.37 5.53 4.85
N VAL A 263 -0.82 6.74 4.89
CA VAL A 263 -0.89 7.62 6.06
C VAL A 263 -2.01 8.64 5.87
N GLY A 264 -2.90 8.70 6.85
CA GLY A 264 -4.08 9.57 6.85
C GLY A 264 -3.99 10.73 7.84
N ALA A 265 -5.07 11.52 7.88
CA ALA A 265 -5.21 12.65 8.80
C ALA A 265 -5.47 12.19 10.25
N ASN A 266 -5.91 10.95 10.47
CA ASN A 266 -6.23 10.44 11.80
C ASN A 266 -5.11 9.58 12.37
N TYR A 267 -4.96 9.59 13.70
CA TYR A 267 -3.90 8.85 14.38
C TYR A 267 -4.01 7.33 14.15
N GLY A 268 -5.24 6.81 14.07
CA GLY A 268 -5.54 5.40 13.85
C GLY A 268 -5.66 4.61 15.15
N ALA A 269 -5.89 3.30 15.02
CA ALA A 269 -6.01 2.39 16.15
C ALA A 269 -4.69 2.31 16.93
N VAL A 270 -4.79 2.21 18.26
CA VAL A 270 -3.66 2.01 19.18
C VAL A 270 -3.88 0.65 19.82
N PRO A 271 -2.99 -0.34 19.58
CA PRO A 271 -3.10 -1.62 20.26
C PRO A 271 -2.83 -1.45 21.76
N ASP A 272 -3.47 -2.27 22.58
CA ASP A 272 -3.29 -2.27 24.03
C ASP A 272 -1.84 -2.68 24.37
N GLY A 273 -1.10 -1.74 24.94
CA GLY A 273 0.32 -1.89 25.15
C GLY A 273 1.02 -0.63 25.67
N PRO A 274 2.28 -0.80 26.10
CA PRO A 274 3.02 0.26 26.78
C PRO A 274 3.46 1.39 25.85
N SER A 275 3.56 1.17 24.54
CA SER A 275 4.07 2.21 23.62
C SER A 275 3.08 3.35 23.41
N GLN A 276 1.77 3.06 23.51
CA GLN A 276 0.69 3.99 23.19
C GLN A 276 0.81 4.60 21.79
N LYS A 277 1.49 3.90 20.87
CA LYS A 277 1.67 4.30 19.47
C LYS A 277 0.58 3.67 18.61
N SER A 278 0.14 4.38 17.59
CA SER A 278 -0.80 3.81 16.63
C SER A 278 -0.17 2.71 15.78
N VAL A 279 -1.03 1.81 15.26
CA VAL A 279 -0.61 0.74 14.35
C VAL A 279 0.16 1.27 13.14
N THR A 280 -0.18 2.46 12.63
CA THR A 280 0.51 3.08 11.49
C THR A 280 1.96 3.43 11.81
N ILE A 281 2.22 3.97 13.01
CA ILE A 281 3.56 4.31 13.49
C ILE A 281 4.36 3.04 13.78
N LEU A 282 3.79 2.06 14.50
CA LEU A 282 4.45 0.81 14.84
C LEU A 282 4.89 0.04 13.59
N GLN A 283 4.00 -0.11 12.61
CA GLN A 283 4.33 -0.77 11.34
C GLN A 283 5.42 -0.01 10.57
N ASN A 284 5.39 1.33 10.58
CA ASN A 284 6.42 2.15 9.93
C ASN A 284 7.80 1.95 10.59
N GLU A 285 7.86 1.92 11.92
CA GLU A 285 9.10 1.66 12.67
C GLU A 285 9.68 0.28 12.38
N LEU A 286 8.84 -0.76 12.36
CA LEU A 286 9.25 -2.12 12.01
C LEU A 286 9.73 -2.21 10.55
N ALA A 287 9.03 -1.56 9.62
CA ALA A 287 9.46 -1.51 8.22
C ALA A 287 10.83 -0.83 8.05
N ILE A 288 11.14 0.23 8.81
CA ILE A 288 12.49 0.84 8.84
C ILE A 288 13.54 -0.19 9.27
N GLN A 289 13.26 -0.99 10.30
CA GLN A 289 14.19 -2.00 10.80
C GLN A 289 14.48 -3.06 9.74
N HIS A 290 13.46 -3.54 9.03
CA HIS A 290 13.62 -4.48 7.92
C HIS A 290 14.33 -3.86 6.71
N ALA A 291 14.07 -2.59 6.41
CA ALA A 291 14.81 -1.87 5.37
C ALA A 291 16.31 -1.80 5.69
N ARG A 292 16.68 -1.51 6.95
CA ARG A 292 18.08 -1.49 7.39
C ARG A 292 18.74 -2.87 7.37
N LYS A 293 18.01 -3.90 7.77
CA LYS A 293 18.56 -5.26 7.93
C LYS A 293 18.69 -5.99 6.61
N ASN A 294 17.67 -5.90 5.76
CA ASN A 294 17.48 -6.77 4.59
C ASN A 294 17.21 -6.02 3.28
N GLY A 295 17.25 -4.68 3.30
CA GLY A 295 16.97 -3.87 2.11
C GLY A 295 15.51 -3.93 1.64
N LEU A 296 14.56 -4.12 2.56
CA LEU A 296 13.13 -4.05 2.26
C LEU A 296 12.79 -2.72 1.58
N GLU A 297 12.25 -2.79 0.36
CA GLU A 297 11.74 -1.61 -0.35
C GLU A 297 10.46 -1.14 0.35
N ARG A 298 10.30 0.19 0.49
CA ARG A 298 9.13 0.77 1.15
C ARG A 298 8.51 1.86 0.28
N VAL A 299 7.19 1.96 0.33
CA VAL A 299 6.42 3.07 -0.24
C VAL A 299 5.53 3.63 0.85
N ILE A 300 5.60 4.93 1.06
CA ILE A 300 4.72 5.64 1.98
C ILE A 300 3.89 6.61 1.16
N TRP A 301 2.57 6.53 1.29
CA TRP A 301 1.67 7.48 0.69
C TRP A 301 1.14 8.44 1.73
N LEU A 302 1.21 9.72 1.40
CA LEU A 302 0.61 10.81 2.16
C LEU A 302 -0.10 11.72 1.16
N ALA A 303 -1.43 11.76 1.21
CA ALA A 303 -2.19 12.60 0.29
C ALA A 303 -1.76 14.07 0.41
N GLU A 304 -1.71 14.78 -0.72
CA GLU A 304 -1.28 16.18 -0.73
C GLU A 304 -2.20 17.03 0.16
N GLY A 305 -1.59 17.88 0.99
CA GLY A 305 -2.33 18.73 1.93
C GLY A 305 -2.89 18.02 3.17
N THR A 306 -2.52 16.75 3.42
CA THR A 306 -2.95 16.05 4.64
C THR A 306 -2.48 16.79 5.89
N GLN A 307 -3.43 17.16 6.75
CA GLN A 307 -3.19 17.75 8.07
C GLN A 307 -4.03 17.00 9.11
N SER A 308 -3.54 16.94 10.35
CA SER A 308 -4.25 16.30 11.45
C SER A 308 -4.64 17.29 12.54
N PRO A 309 -5.87 17.19 13.09
CA PRO A 309 -6.22 17.89 14.33
C PRO A 309 -5.54 17.27 15.57
N SER A 310 -5.03 16.03 15.48
CA SER A 310 -4.29 15.39 16.56
C SER A 310 -2.83 15.80 16.52
N SER A 311 -2.33 16.40 17.61
CA SER A 311 -0.93 16.83 17.72
C SER A 311 0.06 15.68 17.54
N ARG A 312 -0.27 14.48 18.02
CA ARG A 312 0.58 13.29 17.86
C ARG A 312 0.67 12.84 16.41
N GLN A 313 -0.47 12.84 15.70
CA GLN A 313 -0.49 12.47 14.29
C GLN A 313 0.16 13.54 13.41
N GLN A 314 -0.09 14.81 13.72
CA GLN A 314 0.53 15.94 13.01
C GLN A 314 2.05 15.88 13.14
N ALA A 315 2.57 15.59 14.33
CA ALA A 315 4.01 15.38 14.54
C ALA A 315 4.56 14.21 13.70
N PHE A 316 3.81 13.11 13.57
CA PHE A 316 4.21 11.98 12.71
C PHE A 316 4.20 12.34 11.22
N ILE A 317 3.19 13.08 10.74
CA ILE A 317 3.12 13.58 9.36
C ILE A 317 4.31 14.51 9.08
N GLU A 318 4.62 15.44 9.99
CA GLU A 318 5.76 16.34 9.84
C GLU A 318 7.09 15.59 9.84
N ALA A 319 7.25 14.58 10.70
CA ALA A 319 8.41 13.71 10.70
C ALA A 319 8.52 12.92 9.38
N LEU A 320 7.40 12.41 8.84
CA LEU A 320 7.40 11.77 7.53
C LEU A 320 7.80 12.72 6.40
N LEU A 321 7.56 14.02 6.51
CA LEU A 321 7.96 15.01 5.51
C LEU A 321 9.42 15.48 5.68
N ARG A 322 9.95 15.52 6.91
CA ARG A 322 11.21 16.20 7.22
C ARG A 322 12.33 15.30 7.76
N ASP A 323 11.98 14.18 8.38
CA ASP A 323 12.92 13.29 9.04
C ASP A 323 13.35 12.11 8.15
N ALA A 324 14.63 12.15 7.74
CA ALA A 324 15.27 11.12 6.96
C ALA A 324 15.30 9.74 7.65
N GLY A 325 15.31 9.70 8.99
CA GLY A 325 15.26 8.46 9.75
C GLY A 325 13.91 7.75 9.59
N VAL A 326 12.81 8.50 9.61
CA VAL A 326 11.46 7.98 9.46
C VAL A 326 11.18 7.54 8.01
N GLN A 327 11.79 8.24 7.04
CA GLN A 327 11.73 7.93 5.60
C GLN A 327 12.70 6.82 5.14
N PHE A 328 13.54 6.26 6.02
CA PHE A 328 14.67 5.42 5.58
C PHE A 328 14.27 4.23 4.69
N GLY A 329 14.76 4.16 3.45
CA GLY A 329 14.41 3.08 2.53
C GLY A 329 12.96 3.15 2.00
N ALA A 330 12.30 4.30 2.15
CA ALA A 330 10.96 4.54 1.63
C ALA A 330 10.94 5.60 0.53
N ASP A 331 10.15 5.34 -0.51
CA ASP A 331 9.68 6.36 -1.45
C ASP A 331 8.41 7.01 -0.87
N LEU A 332 8.49 8.30 -0.55
CA LEU A 332 7.36 9.08 -0.04
C LEU A 332 6.62 9.71 -1.21
N ILE A 333 5.42 9.22 -1.48
CA ILE A 333 4.55 9.71 -2.53
C ILE A 333 3.53 10.69 -1.95
N THR A 334 3.66 11.95 -2.34
CA THR A 334 2.65 12.98 -2.12
C THR A 334 1.80 13.17 -3.38
N GLY A 335 0.49 12.95 -3.27
CA GLY A 335 -0.44 13.06 -4.40
C GLY A 335 -1.67 12.18 -4.27
N ASP A 336 -2.35 11.95 -5.38
CA ASP A 336 -3.55 11.11 -5.44
C ASP A 336 -3.23 9.59 -5.43
N LEU A 337 -4.29 8.78 -5.42
CA LEU A 337 -4.20 7.32 -5.39
C LEU A 337 -3.62 6.73 -6.68
N GLU A 338 -3.80 7.39 -7.83
CA GLU A 338 -3.27 6.90 -9.11
C GLU A 338 -1.75 7.06 -9.16
N LYS A 339 -1.21 8.17 -8.65
CA LYS A 339 0.24 8.32 -8.45
C LYS A 339 0.81 7.24 -7.52
N LEU A 340 0.10 6.90 -6.45
CA LEU A 340 0.50 5.79 -5.57
C LEU A 340 0.54 4.46 -6.33
N ARG A 341 -0.52 4.12 -7.07
CA ARG A 341 -0.58 2.89 -7.88
C ARG A 341 0.58 2.82 -8.86
N GLY A 342 0.83 3.89 -9.60
CA GLY A 342 1.95 3.99 -10.53
C GLY A 342 3.30 3.71 -9.87
N ALA A 343 3.57 4.36 -8.74
CA ALA A 343 4.81 4.17 -7.98
C ALA A 343 4.96 2.73 -7.47
N VAL A 344 3.90 2.16 -6.89
CA VAL A 344 3.91 0.78 -6.39
C VAL A 344 4.19 -0.22 -7.52
N HIS A 345 3.53 -0.10 -8.67
CA HIS A 345 3.78 -0.98 -9.82
C HIS A 345 5.18 -0.80 -10.41
N ALA A 346 5.74 0.41 -10.39
CA ALA A 346 7.11 0.65 -10.81
C ALA A 346 8.12 -0.09 -9.91
N VAL A 347 7.95 0.00 -8.58
CA VAL A 347 8.78 -0.73 -7.62
C VAL A 347 8.63 -2.24 -7.80
N LEU A 348 7.41 -2.75 -7.96
CA LEU A 348 7.16 -4.18 -8.17
C LEU A 348 7.79 -4.69 -9.47
N LYS A 349 7.72 -3.92 -10.56
CA LYS A 349 8.37 -4.26 -11.83
C LYS A 349 9.89 -4.35 -11.69
N LYS A 350 10.51 -3.45 -10.91
CA LYS A 350 11.94 -3.50 -10.57
C LYS A 350 12.29 -4.74 -9.74
N LEU A 351 11.43 -5.13 -8.81
CA LEU A 351 11.60 -6.35 -8.00
C LEU A 351 11.43 -7.64 -8.81
N GLU A 352 10.54 -7.66 -9.80
CA GLU A 352 10.33 -8.81 -10.70
C GLU A 352 11.46 -8.97 -11.72
N LYS A 353 12.03 -7.86 -12.19
CA LYS A 353 13.15 -7.82 -13.13
C LYS A 353 14.29 -6.99 -12.53
N PRO A 354 15.02 -7.53 -11.54
CA PRO A 354 16.20 -6.85 -11.04
C PRO A 354 17.15 -6.68 -12.22
N GLU A 355 17.55 -5.43 -12.51
CA GLU A 355 18.60 -5.20 -13.48
C GLU A 355 19.83 -6.00 -13.07
N PRO A 356 20.55 -6.61 -14.04
CA PRO A 356 21.77 -7.34 -13.73
C PRO A 356 22.69 -6.40 -12.94
N PRO A 357 23.25 -6.84 -11.79
CA PRO A 357 24.14 -5.99 -11.02
C PRO A 357 25.22 -5.48 -11.98
N LYS A 358 25.37 -4.16 -12.10
CA LYS A 358 26.49 -3.56 -12.84
C LYS A 358 27.74 -4.23 -12.28
N VAL A 359 28.41 -5.02 -13.12
CA VAL A 359 29.62 -5.74 -12.72
C VAL A 359 30.55 -4.70 -12.10
N PRO A 360 30.96 -4.86 -10.83
CA PRO A 360 31.90 -3.93 -10.24
C PRO A 360 33.14 -3.95 -11.13
N GLN A 361 33.44 -2.81 -11.74
CA GLN A 361 34.70 -2.64 -12.47
C GLN A 361 35.83 -2.95 -11.47
N PRO A 362 36.87 -3.71 -11.88
CA PRO A 362 37.96 -4.06 -11.00
C PRO A 362 38.54 -2.80 -10.35
N ALA A 363 38.58 -2.77 -9.02
CA ALA A 363 39.31 -1.76 -8.26
C ALA A 363 40.79 -1.81 -8.68
N GLY A 364 41.22 -0.90 -9.54
CA GLY A 364 42.60 -0.89 -10.05
C GLY A 364 42.86 -0.04 -11.29
N SER A 365 41.84 0.38 -12.04
CA SER A 365 41.99 1.44 -13.05
C SER A 365 41.77 2.81 -12.43
N PRO A 366 42.57 3.85 -12.76
CA PRO A 366 42.32 5.20 -12.26
C PRO A 366 40.94 5.66 -12.75
N THR A 367 39.96 5.63 -11.86
CA THR A 367 38.59 6.03 -12.16
C THR A 367 38.53 7.55 -12.15
N THR A 368 38.25 8.14 -13.31
CA THR A 368 37.87 9.56 -13.45
C THR A 368 36.84 9.92 -12.36
N PRO A 369 37.13 10.86 -11.44
CA PRO A 369 36.22 11.16 -10.35
C PRO A 369 34.90 11.75 -10.89
N LEU A 370 33.80 11.08 -10.60
CA LEU A 370 32.45 11.54 -10.93
C LEU A 370 32.00 12.64 -9.96
N VAL A 371 31.73 13.84 -10.46
CA VAL A 371 31.15 14.96 -9.72
C VAL A 371 29.68 15.14 -10.11
N TYR A 372 28.79 15.06 -9.13
CA TYR A 372 27.41 15.43 -9.29
C TYR A 372 27.22 16.90 -8.92
N LEU A 373 27.04 17.74 -9.93
CA LEU A 373 26.82 19.18 -9.80
C LEU A 373 25.31 19.43 -9.76
N ILE A 374 24.76 19.58 -8.56
CA ILE A 374 23.32 19.75 -8.35
C ILE A 374 22.97 21.22 -8.51
N CYS A 375 22.02 21.55 -9.38
CA CYS A 375 21.60 22.92 -9.62
C CYS A 375 20.09 22.97 -9.88
N ASP A 376 19.49 24.14 -9.67
CA ASP A 376 18.15 24.44 -10.18
C ASP A 376 18.18 24.45 -11.72
N GLU A 377 17.05 24.16 -12.36
CA GLU A 377 16.95 24.18 -13.83
C GLU A 377 17.32 25.56 -14.39
N ARG A 378 16.93 26.64 -13.70
CA ARG A 378 17.22 28.02 -14.05
C ARG A 378 18.72 28.33 -14.04
N ASP A 379 19.48 27.60 -13.22
CA ASP A 379 20.92 27.77 -13.07
C ASP A 379 21.74 27.00 -14.12
N ARG A 380 21.10 26.13 -14.93
CA ARG A 380 21.79 25.22 -15.85
C ARG A 380 22.86 25.89 -16.72
N LYS A 381 22.58 27.10 -17.24
CA LYS A 381 23.55 27.88 -18.03
C LYS A 381 24.69 28.46 -17.18
N ALA A 382 24.39 28.93 -15.98
CA ALA A 382 25.37 29.51 -15.06
C ALA A 382 26.40 28.47 -14.58
N THR A 383 26.06 27.18 -14.57
CA THR A 383 26.99 26.09 -14.21
C THR A 383 28.06 25.79 -15.26
N ILE A 384 27.95 26.31 -16.50
CA ILE A 384 28.83 25.92 -17.62
C ILE A 384 30.33 26.16 -17.33
N PRO A 385 30.76 27.31 -16.79
CA PRO A 385 32.17 27.56 -16.47
C PRO A 385 32.74 26.52 -15.49
N LEU A 386 32.00 26.23 -14.42
CA LEU A 386 32.36 25.20 -13.43
C LEU A 386 32.51 23.82 -14.08
N ARG A 387 31.55 23.44 -14.93
CA ARG A 387 31.57 22.16 -15.62
C ARG A 387 32.76 22.03 -16.57
N LYS A 388 33.13 23.11 -17.27
CA LYS A 388 34.32 23.13 -18.14
C LYS A 388 35.60 22.99 -17.32
N PHE A 389 35.71 23.74 -16.23
CA PHE A 389 36.88 23.69 -15.37
C PHE A 389 37.08 22.32 -14.72
N LEU A 390 36.05 21.76 -14.08
CA LEU A 390 36.13 20.43 -13.45
C LEU A 390 36.45 19.32 -14.47
N LYS A 391 35.92 19.41 -15.70
CA LYS A 391 36.31 18.51 -16.79
C LYS A 391 37.78 18.67 -17.20
N ALA A 392 38.30 19.89 -17.22
CA ALA A 392 39.73 20.14 -17.49
C ALA A 392 40.63 19.62 -16.35
N GLN A 393 40.13 19.57 -15.11
CA GLN A 393 40.78 18.89 -13.97
C GLN A 393 40.61 17.36 -13.99
N GLY A 394 40.07 16.79 -15.07
CA GLY A 394 39.94 15.34 -15.22
C GLY A 394 38.75 14.71 -14.49
N ALA A 395 37.75 15.49 -14.05
CA ALA A 395 36.53 14.97 -13.45
C ALA A 395 35.40 14.78 -14.48
N GLU A 396 34.59 13.74 -14.33
CA GLU A 396 33.33 13.61 -15.08
C GLU A 396 32.24 14.41 -14.34
N VAL A 397 31.60 15.37 -15.02
CA VAL A 397 30.58 16.22 -14.38
C VAL A 397 29.20 15.94 -14.95
N LYS A 398 28.28 15.52 -14.07
CA LYS A 398 26.84 15.33 -14.37
C LYS A 398 26.00 16.37 -13.63
N ILE A 399 24.87 16.74 -14.22
CA ILE A 399 23.86 17.62 -13.64
C ILE A 399 22.52 16.87 -13.59
N PRO A 400 21.53 17.31 -12.81
CA PRO A 400 20.22 16.67 -12.76
C PRO A 400 19.57 16.55 -14.15
N LEU A 401 18.76 15.50 -14.32
CA LEU A 401 17.79 15.46 -15.41
C LEU A 401 16.66 16.44 -15.07
N PHE A 402 16.31 17.30 -16.02
CA PHE A 402 15.21 18.27 -15.90
C PHE A 402 14.01 17.90 -16.79
N GLU A 403 14.23 17.03 -17.77
CA GLU A 403 13.22 16.52 -18.70
C GLU A 403 13.09 15.00 -18.50
N GLY A 404 11.86 14.49 -18.47
CA GLY A 404 11.53 13.10 -18.16
C GLY A 404 10.33 13.01 -17.22
N ASP A 405 9.82 11.80 -16.98
CA ASP A 405 8.83 11.64 -15.92
C ASP A 405 9.48 11.79 -14.52
N ALA A 406 8.68 12.13 -13.51
CA ALA A 406 9.19 12.41 -12.17
C ALA A 406 9.92 11.20 -11.54
N THR A 407 9.60 9.98 -11.96
CA THR A 407 10.23 8.74 -11.48
C THR A 407 11.62 8.59 -12.09
N GLU A 408 11.74 8.82 -13.40
CA GLU A 408 13.02 8.77 -14.12
C GLU A 408 14.00 9.82 -13.60
N VAL A 409 13.54 11.06 -13.37
CA VAL A 409 14.36 12.14 -12.80
C VAL A 409 14.87 11.77 -11.41
N ARG A 410 14.00 11.20 -10.56
CA ARG A 410 14.36 10.78 -9.20
C ARG A 410 15.36 9.62 -9.21
N GLN A 411 15.12 8.59 -10.02
CA GLN A 411 16.01 7.45 -10.14
C GLN A 411 17.40 7.89 -10.60
N SER A 412 17.48 8.75 -11.63
CA SER A 412 18.76 9.28 -12.09
C SER A 412 19.49 10.10 -11.02
N ASN A 413 18.78 10.91 -10.22
CA ASN A 413 19.39 11.67 -9.14
C ASN A 413 19.90 10.74 -8.03
N GLN A 414 19.15 9.70 -7.69
CA GLN A 414 19.57 8.69 -6.71
C GLN A 414 20.78 7.89 -7.18
N ASP A 415 20.83 7.50 -8.45
CA ASP A 415 21.96 6.79 -9.05
C ASP A 415 23.22 7.66 -9.02
N LEU A 416 23.12 8.92 -9.41
CA LEU A 416 24.24 9.88 -9.35
C LEU A 416 24.72 10.10 -7.92
N LEU A 417 23.80 10.26 -6.95
CA LEU A 417 24.14 10.37 -5.54
C LEU A 417 24.71 9.08 -4.96
N THR A 418 24.47 7.93 -5.58
CA THR A 418 25.04 6.64 -5.17
C THR A 418 26.44 6.46 -5.75
N GLU A 419 26.66 6.90 -6.98
CA GLU A 419 27.89 6.65 -7.73
C GLU A 419 28.97 7.75 -7.59
N CYS A 420 28.59 9.01 -7.32
CA CYS A 420 29.52 10.14 -7.37
C CYS A 420 30.62 10.12 -6.30
N HIS A 421 31.76 10.71 -6.59
CA HIS A 421 32.88 10.93 -5.67
C HIS A 421 32.80 12.31 -5.00
N GLY A 422 32.20 13.29 -5.68
CA GLY A 422 31.91 14.61 -5.12
C GLY A 422 30.51 15.11 -5.47
N VAL A 423 29.97 15.92 -4.57
CA VAL A 423 28.75 16.69 -4.74
C VAL A 423 29.11 18.17 -4.64
N LEU A 424 28.73 18.93 -5.67
CA LEU A 424 28.81 20.38 -5.67
C LEU A 424 27.40 20.95 -5.82
N LEU A 425 26.85 21.49 -4.74
CA LEU A 425 25.55 22.16 -4.75
C LEU A 425 25.72 23.57 -5.31
N PHE A 426 25.26 23.83 -6.53
CA PHE A 426 25.23 25.16 -7.13
C PHE A 426 23.97 25.90 -6.66
N TYR A 427 24.15 26.86 -5.76
CA TYR A 427 23.08 27.63 -5.15
C TYR A 427 22.97 29.02 -5.79
N GLY A 428 22.27 29.07 -6.93
CA GLY A 428 21.94 30.29 -7.68
C GLY A 428 20.49 30.71 -7.48
N ALA A 429 19.63 30.46 -8.46
CA ALA A 429 18.22 30.84 -8.47
C ALA A 429 17.32 29.99 -7.53
N GLY A 430 17.81 28.86 -7.03
CA GLY A 430 17.09 28.06 -6.02
C GLY A 430 16.82 28.85 -4.74
N ASP A 431 15.73 28.54 -4.04
CA ASP A 431 15.42 29.15 -2.73
C ASP A 431 16.00 28.33 -1.57
N GLU A 432 15.88 28.86 -0.35
CA GLU A 432 16.39 28.19 0.87
C GLU A 432 15.76 26.80 1.07
N ALA A 433 14.46 26.68 0.78
CA ALA A 433 13.73 25.42 0.94
C ALA A 433 14.27 24.34 0.00
N TRP A 434 14.53 24.70 -1.26
CA TRP A 434 15.17 23.83 -2.24
C TRP A 434 16.59 23.41 -1.81
N LYS A 435 17.41 24.36 -1.34
CA LYS A 435 18.76 24.07 -0.84
C LYS A 435 18.73 23.04 0.29
N ARG A 436 17.88 23.26 1.31
CA ARG A 436 17.71 22.33 2.44
C ARG A 436 17.21 20.95 2.01
N MET A 437 16.32 20.89 1.01
CA MET A 437 15.86 19.63 0.43
C MET A 437 17.03 18.87 -0.21
N VAL A 438 17.83 19.53 -1.04
CA VAL A 438 19.00 18.90 -1.71
C VAL A 438 20.03 18.44 -0.67
N GLU A 439 20.34 19.24 0.33
CA GLU A 439 21.24 18.85 1.43
C GLU A 439 20.72 17.61 2.19
N SER A 440 19.41 17.54 2.41
CA SER A 440 18.77 16.37 3.01
C SER A 440 18.94 15.12 2.14
N ASP A 441 18.75 15.23 0.82
CA ASP A 441 18.90 14.10 -0.10
C ASP A 441 20.36 13.64 -0.23
N VAL A 442 21.31 14.59 -0.27
CA VAL A 442 22.74 14.29 -0.22
C VAL A 442 23.10 13.59 1.10
N ARG A 443 22.50 13.97 2.22
CA ARG A 443 22.68 13.29 3.51
C ARG A 443 22.10 11.87 3.49
N LYS A 444 20.89 11.69 2.92
CA LYS A 444 20.22 10.38 2.76
C LYS A 444 21.00 9.43 1.87
N SER A 445 21.74 9.93 0.87
CA SER A 445 22.51 9.10 -0.07
C SER A 445 23.43 8.09 0.62
N ARG A 446 23.93 8.39 1.83
CA ARG A 446 24.75 7.48 2.63
C ARG A 446 24.09 6.12 2.87
N ALA A 447 22.76 6.08 2.97
CA ALA A 447 21.99 4.85 3.15
C ALA A 447 22.10 3.87 1.98
N TYR A 448 22.28 4.39 0.76
CA TYR A 448 22.19 3.62 -0.48
C TYR A 448 23.56 3.37 -1.13
N ARG A 449 24.65 3.89 -0.53
CA ARG A 449 26.03 3.84 -1.08
C ARG A 449 26.84 2.61 -0.69
N GLY A 450 26.28 1.69 0.09
CA GLY A 450 26.99 0.49 0.56
C GLY A 450 28.29 0.83 1.27
N ASP A 451 29.39 0.17 0.89
CA ASP A 451 30.72 0.40 1.46
C ASP A 451 31.46 1.62 0.88
N ARG A 452 30.87 2.35 -0.07
CA ARG A 452 31.53 3.53 -0.66
C ARG A 452 31.62 4.67 0.35
N PRO A 453 32.74 5.42 0.38
CA PRO A 453 32.86 6.60 1.22
C PRO A 453 31.81 7.65 0.86
N SER A 454 31.53 8.53 1.84
CA SER A 454 30.68 9.70 1.59
C SER A 454 31.36 10.60 0.57
N PRO A 455 30.62 11.17 -0.39
CA PRO A 455 31.22 12.05 -1.37
C PRO A 455 31.73 13.32 -0.68
N VAL A 456 32.77 13.93 -1.26
CA VAL A 456 33.20 15.29 -0.88
C VAL A 456 32.05 16.25 -1.19
N ARG A 457 31.68 17.13 -0.24
CA ARG A 457 30.49 18.00 -0.35
C ARG A 457 30.87 19.45 -0.20
N TYR A 458 30.52 20.26 -1.19
CA TYR A 458 30.69 21.71 -1.15
C TYR A 458 29.42 22.40 -1.69
N THR A 459 29.16 23.60 -1.18
CA THR A 459 28.09 24.48 -1.67
C THR A 459 28.72 25.67 -2.39
N TYR A 460 28.41 25.85 -3.67
CA TYR A 460 28.84 26.97 -4.49
C TYR A 460 27.75 28.04 -4.53
N LEU A 461 28.02 29.22 -3.97
CA LEU A 461 27.09 30.34 -3.98
C LEU A 461 27.21 31.10 -5.31
N ALA A 462 26.09 31.35 -5.97
CA ALA A 462 26.03 32.12 -7.21
C ALA A 462 24.95 33.21 -7.12
N GLU A 463 24.90 34.12 -8.08
CA GLU A 463 23.82 35.10 -8.19
C GLU A 463 22.43 34.42 -8.32
N PRO A 464 21.35 35.06 -7.86
CA PRO A 464 21.33 36.36 -7.17
C PRO A 464 21.85 36.28 -5.72
N ALA A 465 22.49 37.35 -5.25
CA ALA A 465 22.85 37.49 -3.83
C ALA A 465 21.58 37.61 -2.98
N THR A 466 21.45 36.77 -1.96
CA THR A 466 20.33 36.79 -0.99
C THR A 466 20.90 36.98 0.41
N GLY A 467 20.06 37.42 1.37
CA GLY A 467 20.48 37.59 2.77
C GLY A 467 21.13 36.33 3.33
N GLU A 468 20.53 35.15 3.09
CA GLU A 468 21.10 33.86 3.51
C GLU A 468 22.49 33.62 2.91
N LYS A 469 22.69 33.86 1.60
CA LYS A 469 24.01 33.65 0.97
C LYS A 469 25.07 34.57 1.56
N THR A 470 24.70 35.81 1.88
CA THR A 470 25.58 36.75 2.56
C THR A 470 25.93 36.26 3.96
N GLU A 471 24.95 35.79 4.74
CA GLU A 471 25.17 35.20 6.06
C GLU A 471 26.12 33.98 6.02
N LEU A 472 25.94 33.07 5.06
CA LEU A 472 26.84 31.90 4.89
C LEU A 472 28.29 32.32 4.62
N ILE A 473 28.50 33.43 3.91
CA ILE A 473 29.83 33.98 3.63
C ILE A 473 30.41 34.65 4.88
N GLU A 474 29.63 35.51 5.54
CA GLU A 474 30.05 36.26 6.72
C GLU A 474 30.35 35.36 7.93
N LEU A 475 29.62 34.24 8.06
CA LEU A 475 29.83 33.23 9.10
C LEU A 475 30.97 32.25 8.78
N GLU A 476 31.62 32.37 7.60
CA GLU A 476 32.69 31.48 7.15
C GLU A 476 32.30 29.99 7.19
N GLU A 477 31.07 29.68 6.76
CA GLU A 477 30.53 28.32 6.82
C GLU A 477 31.44 27.32 6.08
N PRO A 478 31.76 26.16 6.68
CA PRO A 478 32.71 25.23 6.12
C PRO A 478 32.20 24.63 4.81
N ASN A 479 33.13 24.41 3.87
CA ASN A 479 32.85 23.87 2.54
C ASN A 479 31.89 24.73 1.69
N VAL A 480 31.83 26.04 1.96
CA VAL A 480 31.16 27.02 1.10
C VAL A 480 32.17 27.68 0.16
N ILE A 481 31.81 27.79 -1.12
CA ILE A 481 32.58 28.50 -2.15
C ILE A 481 31.80 29.75 -2.53
N ASN A 482 32.37 30.92 -2.27
CA ASN A 482 31.81 32.19 -2.72
C ASN A 482 32.10 32.40 -4.22
N GLY A 483 31.07 32.28 -5.04
CA GLY A 483 31.10 32.58 -6.47
C GLY A 483 30.02 33.57 -6.89
N VAL A 484 29.52 34.38 -5.95
CA VAL A 484 28.46 35.38 -6.20
C VAL A 484 28.95 36.42 -7.21
N GLU A 485 30.21 36.81 -7.16
CA GLU A 485 30.83 37.73 -8.13
C GLU A 485 31.30 37.04 -9.43
N GLY A 486 30.95 35.77 -9.62
CA GLY A 486 31.32 34.96 -10.78
C GLY A 486 32.30 33.84 -10.46
N PHE A 487 32.66 33.08 -11.51
CA PHE A 487 33.52 31.90 -11.39
C PHE A 487 35.00 32.27 -11.17
N SER A 488 35.60 31.70 -10.13
CA SER A 488 37.02 31.78 -9.82
C SER A 488 37.63 30.39 -9.64
N GLU A 489 38.66 30.09 -10.43
CA GLU A 489 39.40 28.81 -10.33
C GLU A 489 40.08 28.64 -8.96
N ALA A 490 40.55 29.75 -8.38
CA ALA A 490 41.16 29.73 -7.05
C ALA A 490 40.14 29.38 -5.96
N ALA A 491 38.91 29.88 -6.07
CA ALA A 491 37.85 29.67 -5.10
C ALA A 491 37.38 28.21 -5.04
N ILE A 492 37.37 27.48 -6.17
CA ILE A 492 37.00 26.06 -6.21
C ILE A 492 38.16 25.11 -5.87
N GLY A 493 39.39 25.61 -5.77
CA GLY A 493 40.59 24.83 -5.46
C GLY A 493 40.46 23.88 -4.26
N PRO A 494 39.82 24.25 -3.14
CA PRO A 494 39.60 23.35 -2.01
C PRO A 494 38.78 22.09 -2.36
N PHE A 495 37.74 22.24 -3.19
CA PHE A 495 36.92 21.12 -3.64
C PHE A 495 37.71 20.16 -4.53
N VAL A 496 38.51 20.69 -5.47
CA VAL A 496 39.37 19.88 -6.35
C VAL A 496 40.40 19.09 -5.54
N LYS A 497 41.09 19.76 -4.60
CA LYS A 497 42.06 19.10 -3.71
C LYS A 497 41.42 18.03 -2.83
N ALA A 498 40.17 18.23 -2.42
CA ALA A 498 39.44 17.24 -1.64
C ALA A 498 39.05 16.02 -2.50
N LEU A 499 38.72 16.22 -3.77
CA LEU A 499 38.46 15.14 -4.73
C LEU A 499 39.70 14.31 -5.05
N GLU A 500 40.88 14.92 -5.16
CA GLU A 500 42.15 14.24 -5.44
C GLU A 500 42.65 13.34 -4.29
N ARG A 501 42.07 13.50 -3.08
CA ARG A 501 42.43 12.72 -1.89
C ARG A 501 41.58 11.44 -1.70
N LEU A 502 40.60 11.23 -2.57
CA LEU A 502 39.76 10.02 -2.63
C LEU A 502 40.49 8.94 -3.44
#